data_AF-A0A098S795-F1
#
_entry.id   AF-A0A098S795-F1
#
_cell.length_a   1.000
_cell.length_b   1.000
_cell.length_c   1.000
_cell.angle_alpha   90.00
_cell.angle_beta   90.00
_cell.angle_gamma   90.00
#
_symmetry.space_group_name_H-M   'P 1'
#
loop_
_entity.id
_entity.type
_entity.pdbx_description
1 polymer ?
#
loop_
_entity_poly.entity_id
_entity_poly.type
_entity_poly.pdbx_seq_one_letter_code
_entity_poly.pdbx_strand_id
1 'polypeptide(L)'
;MRSTLFFFLLLTLTACASGEPTDPKLEEAASLHEKALQSEEALRPLLDSLEQRHNQMSVQGRALTEAEQSFLQSVSKLQQRYAQWKEERIEVPGHEHAHHHDHDHDHDHTHGKKMPEATPDHMLNIQRESLDSILVLKEEAETLLKP
;
A
#
# COMPACT_ATOMS: atom_id res chain seq x y z
N MET A 1 15.16 42.28 -49.63
CA MET A 1 13.99 41.43 -49.39
C MET A 1 14.15 40.14 -50.15
N ARG A 2 14.41 39.04 -49.44
CA ARG A 2 14.32 37.64 -49.90
C ARG A 2 14.44 36.78 -48.66
N SER A 3 13.29 36.50 -48.05
CA SER A 3 13.15 35.62 -46.89
C SER A 3 13.59 34.22 -47.26
N THR A 4 14.61 33.70 -46.57
CA THR A 4 15.01 32.30 -46.68
C THR A 4 14.92 31.64 -45.31
N LEU A 5 14.03 30.65 -45.24
CA LEU A 5 14.14 29.44 -44.43
C LEU A 5 13.92 29.60 -42.92
N PHE A 6 12.68 29.92 -42.55
CA PHE A 6 12.01 29.19 -41.47
C PHE A 6 11.61 27.83 -42.03
N PHE A 7 12.26 26.74 -41.63
CA PHE A 7 11.64 25.41 -41.51
C PHE A 7 12.69 24.40 -41.00
N PHE A 8 12.21 23.41 -40.25
CA PHE A 8 12.93 22.24 -39.74
C PHE A 8 13.86 22.47 -38.56
N LEU A 9 13.30 22.41 -37.34
CA LEU A 9 13.65 21.31 -36.43
C LEU A 9 12.61 21.19 -35.29
N LEU A 10 11.33 21.01 -35.65
CA LEU A 10 10.38 20.40 -34.72
C LEU A 10 10.62 18.88 -34.81
N LEU A 11 11.69 18.41 -34.16
CA LEU A 11 11.93 16.99 -33.93
C LEU A 11 10.85 16.51 -32.97
N THR A 12 9.78 16.01 -33.57
CA THR A 12 8.69 15.26 -32.97
C THR A 12 9.27 14.18 -32.07
N LEU A 13 9.20 14.42 -30.76
CA LEU A 13 9.27 13.37 -29.74
C LEU A 13 7.97 12.54 -29.83
N THR A 14 7.82 11.78 -30.91
CA THR A 14 6.98 10.59 -30.89
C THR A 14 7.88 9.45 -30.44
N ALA A 15 8.22 9.47 -29.14
CA ALA A 15 8.64 8.23 -28.49
C ALA A 15 7.42 7.32 -28.57
N CYS A 16 7.53 6.29 -29.40
CA CYS A 16 6.56 5.22 -29.50
C CYS A 16 6.38 4.59 -28.11
N ALA A 17 5.35 4.97 -27.38
CA ALA A 17 4.76 4.11 -26.37
C ALA A 17 4.05 2.97 -27.10
N SER A 18 4.83 2.04 -27.66
CA SER A 18 4.34 0.76 -28.15
C SER A 18 4.17 -0.16 -26.95
N GLY A 19 3.19 0.14 -26.10
CA GLY A 19 2.62 -0.84 -25.18
C GLY A 19 1.37 -1.39 -25.84
N GLU A 20 1.19 -2.71 -25.83
CA GLU A 20 -0.13 -3.29 -26.10
C GLU A 20 -1.19 -2.58 -25.24
N PRO A 21 -2.47 -2.53 -25.66
CA PRO A 21 -3.53 -2.03 -24.79
C PRO A 21 -3.51 -2.84 -23.50
N THR A 22 -3.17 -2.20 -22.37
CA THR A 22 -3.24 -2.82 -21.06
C THR A 22 -4.69 -3.28 -20.86
N ASP A 23 -4.88 -4.55 -20.46
CA ASP A 23 -6.22 -5.07 -20.16
C ASP A 23 -6.91 -4.14 -19.14
N PRO A 24 -8.14 -3.66 -19.39
CA PRO A 24 -8.85 -2.76 -18.48
C PRO A 24 -8.94 -3.30 -17.03
N LYS A 25 -8.95 -4.62 -16.86
CA LYS A 25 -8.95 -5.25 -15.53
C LYS A 25 -7.61 -5.10 -14.82
N LEU A 26 -6.49 -5.08 -15.55
CA LEU A 26 -5.18 -4.80 -14.99
C LEU A 26 -5.03 -3.32 -14.60
N GLU A 27 -5.63 -2.40 -15.37
CA GLU A 27 -5.72 -0.99 -14.98
C GLU A 27 -6.57 -0.80 -13.72
N GLU A 28 -7.73 -1.48 -13.64
CA GLU A 28 -8.56 -1.47 -12.43
C GLU A 28 -7.80 -2.10 -11.24
N ALA A 29 -7.12 -3.23 -11.44
CA ALA A 29 -6.31 -3.88 -10.41
C ALA A 29 -5.21 -2.94 -9.89
N ALA A 30 -4.53 -2.21 -10.77
CA ALA A 30 -3.54 -1.21 -10.40
C ALA A 30 -4.15 -0.07 -9.56
N SER A 31 -5.34 0.41 -9.92
CA SER A 31 -6.05 1.42 -9.12
C SER A 31 -6.42 0.92 -7.73
N LEU A 32 -6.84 -0.35 -7.60
CA LEU A 32 -7.12 -0.96 -6.30
C LEU A 32 -5.86 -1.14 -5.47
N HIS A 33 -4.74 -1.54 -6.10
CA HIS A 33 -3.44 -1.65 -5.44
C HIS A 33 -3.00 -0.32 -4.83
N GLU A 34 -3.06 0.77 -5.61
CA GLU A 34 -2.70 2.12 -5.14
C GLU A 34 -3.57 2.55 -3.94
N LYS A 35 -4.88 2.30 -3.99
CA LYS A 35 -5.78 2.57 -2.85
C LYS A 35 -5.41 1.74 -1.62
N ALA A 36 -4.94 0.52 -1.81
CA ALA A 36 -4.49 -0.34 -0.71
C ALA A 36 -3.21 0.20 -0.08
N LEU A 37 -2.26 0.69 -0.89
CA LEU A 37 -1.04 1.36 -0.40
C LEU A 37 -1.34 2.66 0.35
N GLN A 38 -2.26 3.50 -0.16
CA GLN A 38 -2.71 4.70 0.55
C GLN A 38 -3.38 4.36 1.90
N SER A 39 -4.13 3.25 1.94
CA SER A 39 -4.75 2.76 3.17
C SER A 39 -3.71 2.23 4.15
N GLU A 40 -2.67 1.55 3.67
CA GLU A 40 -1.51 1.15 4.46
C GLU A 40 -0.82 2.37 5.07
N GLU A 41 -0.50 3.38 4.26
CA GLU A 41 0.17 4.60 4.71
C GLU A 41 -0.64 5.27 5.83
N ALA A 42 -1.96 5.34 5.70
CA ALA A 42 -2.85 5.85 6.73
C ALA A 42 -2.95 4.94 7.98
N LEU A 43 -2.77 3.62 7.84
CA LEU A 43 -2.80 2.66 8.94
C LEU A 43 -1.54 2.74 9.82
N ARG A 44 -0.36 2.96 9.22
CA ARG A 44 0.94 2.97 9.94
C ARG A 44 0.96 3.84 11.20
N PRO A 45 0.59 5.14 11.19
CA PRO A 45 0.60 5.96 12.40
C PRO A 45 -0.39 5.49 13.47
N LEU A 46 -1.47 4.81 13.08
CA LEU A 46 -2.42 4.21 14.03
C LEU A 46 -1.79 3.02 14.75
N LEU A 47 -1.07 2.16 14.01
CA LEU A 47 -0.33 1.03 14.58
C LEU A 47 0.78 1.51 15.52
N ASP A 48 1.52 2.55 15.15
CA ASP A 48 2.56 3.14 16.01
C ASP A 48 1.97 3.65 17.33
N SER A 49 0.81 4.30 17.27
CA SER A 49 0.09 4.80 18.45
C SER A 49 -0.39 3.65 19.35
N LEU A 50 -0.90 2.57 18.75
CA LEU A 50 -1.34 1.36 19.47
C LEU A 50 -0.16 0.64 20.10
N GLU A 51 0.98 0.53 19.41
CA GLU A 51 2.21 -0.06 19.93
C GLU A 51 2.75 0.74 21.11
N GLN A 52 2.78 2.08 21.00
CA GLN A 52 3.18 2.93 22.11
C GLN A 52 2.30 2.68 23.35
N ARG A 53 0.98 2.64 23.17
CA ARG A 53 0.02 2.37 24.26
C ARG A 53 0.19 0.94 24.83
N HIS A 54 0.42 -0.05 23.96
CA HIS A 54 0.72 -1.43 24.35
C HIS A 54 1.96 -1.52 25.24
N ASN A 55 3.05 -0.88 24.82
CA ASN A 55 4.32 -0.86 25.54
C ASN A 55 4.19 -0.13 26.87
N GLN A 56 3.47 0.99 26.91
CA GLN A 56 3.17 1.71 28.14
C GLN A 56 2.45 0.84 29.17
N MET A 57 1.45 0.05 28.78
CA MET A 57 0.76 -0.85 29.72
C MET A 57 1.65 -2.00 30.19
N SER A 58 2.45 -2.56 29.29
CA SER A 58 3.30 -3.73 29.58
C SER A 58 4.40 -3.44 30.61
N VAL A 59 4.85 -2.18 30.73
CA VAL A 59 5.94 -1.77 31.65
C VAL A 59 5.46 -1.26 33.01
N GLN A 60 4.15 -1.19 33.28
CA GLN A 60 3.63 -0.59 34.53
C GLN A 60 3.89 -1.43 35.80
N GLY A 61 4.35 -2.68 35.67
CA GLY A 61 4.72 -3.54 36.81
C GLY A 61 3.57 -3.91 37.75
N ARG A 62 2.33 -3.48 37.44
CA ARG A 62 1.11 -3.85 38.14
C ARG A 62 0.39 -4.98 37.41
N ALA A 63 -0.55 -5.62 38.11
CA ALA A 63 -1.51 -6.50 37.47
C ALA A 63 -2.37 -5.70 36.46
N LEU A 64 -2.52 -6.26 35.26
CA LEU A 64 -3.40 -5.73 34.23
C LEU A 64 -4.83 -6.18 34.48
N THR A 65 -5.78 -5.29 34.21
CA THR A 65 -7.20 -5.64 34.17
C THR A 65 -7.51 -6.55 32.97
N GLU A 66 -8.64 -7.24 32.99
CA GLU A 66 -9.08 -8.08 31.85
C GLU A 66 -9.23 -7.27 30.55
N ALA A 67 -9.74 -6.03 30.66
CA ALA A 67 -9.87 -5.12 29.53
C ALA A 67 -8.51 -4.75 28.93
N GLU A 68 -7.51 -4.50 29.77
CA GLU A 68 -6.14 -4.20 29.30
C GLU A 68 -5.49 -5.42 28.66
N GLN A 69 -5.66 -6.61 29.24
CA GLN A 69 -5.15 -7.85 28.64
C GLN A 69 -5.78 -8.09 27.26
N SER A 70 -7.09 -7.92 27.14
CA SER A 70 -7.82 -8.02 25.86
C SER A 70 -7.34 -6.99 24.83
N PHE A 71 -7.08 -5.75 25.27
CA PHE A 71 -6.49 -4.71 24.42
C PHE A 71 -5.11 -5.14 23.91
N LEU A 72 -4.19 -5.59 24.78
CA LEU A 72 -2.85 -6.00 24.37
C LEU A 72 -2.87 -7.17 23.36
N GLN A 73 -3.74 -8.15 23.59
CA GLN A 73 -3.94 -9.27 22.66
C GLN A 73 -4.49 -8.80 21.31
N SER A 74 -5.43 -7.86 21.31
CA SER A 74 -6.01 -7.29 20.09
C SER A 74 -4.96 -6.54 19.27
N VAL A 75 -4.14 -5.69 19.92
CA VAL A 75 -3.04 -4.98 19.25
C VAL A 75 -2.03 -5.97 18.67
N SER A 76 -1.61 -6.98 19.43
CA SER A 76 -0.64 -7.99 18.94
C SER A 76 -1.17 -8.74 17.71
N LYS A 77 -2.44 -9.14 17.73
CA LYS A 77 -3.09 -9.83 16.61
C LYS A 77 -3.24 -8.94 15.38
N LEU A 78 -3.54 -7.65 15.59
CA LEU A 78 -3.63 -6.67 14.53
C LEU A 78 -2.25 -6.48 13.85
N GLN A 79 -1.19 -6.31 14.63
CA GLN A 79 0.19 -6.20 14.10
C GLN A 79 0.61 -7.45 13.31
N GLN A 80 0.30 -8.65 13.81
CA GLN A 80 0.59 -9.90 13.10
C GLN A 80 -0.13 -9.97 11.74
N ARG A 81 -1.42 -9.60 11.69
CA ARG A 81 -2.17 -9.60 10.42
C ARG A 81 -1.69 -8.52 9.46
N TYR A 82 -1.28 -7.37 9.97
CA TYR A 82 -0.65 -6.34 9.13
C TYR A 82 0.67 -6.84 8.52
N ALA A 83 1.52 -7.49 9.30
CA ALA A 83 2.75 -8.10 8.78
C ALA A 83 2.45 -9.16 7.71
N GLN A 84 1.45 -10.02 7.96
CA GLN A 84 1.01 -11.02 6.98
C GLN A 84 0.51 -10.37 5.69
N TRP A 85 -0.31 -9.32 5.78
CA TRP A 85 -0.81 -8.60 4.60
C TRP A 85 0.36 -8.02 3.78
N LYS A 86 1.38 -7.43 4.43
CA LYS A 86 2.58 -6.94 3.72
C LYS A 86 3.30 -8.07 2.98
N GLU A 87 3.46 -9.23 3.63
CA GLU A 87 4.13 -10.38 3.04
C GLU A 87 3.33 -11.01 1.89
N GLU A 88 2.01 -11.00 1.96
CA GLU A 88 1.11 -11.62 0.97
C GLU A 88 0.76 -10.67 -0.18
N ARG A 89 1.03 -9.36 -0.05
CA ARG A 89 0.79 -8.36 -1.09
C ARG A 89 1.42 -8.78 -2.42
N ILE A 90 0.60 -8.77 -3.47
CA ILE A 90 1.02 -9.07 -4.84
C ILE A 90 1.09 -7.77 -5.65
N GLU A 91 2.14 -7.59 -6.43
CA GLU A 91 2.28 -6.47 -7.37
C GLU A 91 1.51 -6.72 -8.67
N VAL A 92 0.96 -5.65 -9.25
CA VAL A 92 0.23 -5.72 -10.53
C VAL A 92 1.25 -5.72 -11.70
N PRO A 93 1.24 -6.73 -12.58
CA PRO A 93 2.15 -6.79 -13.72
C PRO A 93 2.00 -5.58 -14.65
N GLY A 94 3.12 -5.01 -15.10
CA GLY A 94 3.12 -3.89 -16.06
C GLY A 94 2.72 -2.53 -15.47
N HIS A 95 2.47 -2.45 -14.17
CA HIS A 95 2.25 -1.20 -13.46
C HIS A 95 3.47 -0.88 -12.59
N GLU A 96 4.26 0.10 -12.98
CA GLU A 96 5.34 0.63 -12.15
C GLU A 96 4.76 1.73 -11.25
N HIS A 97 4.85 1.56 -9.94
CA HIS A 97 4.46 2.61 -8.99
C HIS A 97 5.43 3.79 -9.10
N ALA A 98 4.90 5.01 -9.19
CA ALA A 98 5.72 6.20 -9.14
C ALA A 98 6.29 6.37 -7.72
N HIS A 99 7.56 6.03 -7.52
CA HIS A 99 8.25 6.29 -6.27
C HIS A 99 8.33 7.81 -6.03
N HIS A 100 7.48 8.37 -5.18
CA HIS A 100 7.76 9.66 -4.55
C HIS A 100 8.84 9.42 -3.50
N HIS A 101 10.10 9.61 -3.91
CA HIS A 101 11.24 9.67 -3.00
C HIS A 101 11.28 11.05 -2.34
N ASP A 102 10.48 11.26 -1.29
CA ASP A 102 10.70 12.38 -0.37
C ASP A 102 11.26 11.87 0.96
N HIS A 103 12.56 12.10 1.11
CA HIS A 103 13.37 12.29 2.31
C HIS A 103 13.10 11.46 3.59
N ASP A 104 14.07 10.56 3.86
CA ASP A 104 14.81 10.52 5.12
C ASP A 104 14.06 10.08 6.39
N HIS A 105 13.53 8.84 6.39
CA HIS A 105 13.46 7.96 7.57
C HIS A 105 13.46 6.50 7.08
N ASP A 106 13.93 5.58 7.92
CA ASP A 106 14.17 4.15 7.65
C ASP A 106 12.87 3.42 7.24
N HIS A 107 12.47 3.54 5.96
CA HIS A 107 11.24 2.95 5.44
C HIS A 107 11.58 1.62 4.76
N ASP A 108 11.18 0.54 5.42
CA ASP A 108 11.13 -0.83 4.92
C ASP A 108 10.57 -0.88 3.47
N HIS A 109 11.46 -0.95 2.47
CA HIS A 109 11.15 -1.02 1.03
C HIS A 109 10.62 -2.41 0.64
N THR A 110 9.54 -2.86 1.27
CA THR A 110 8.90 -4.13 0.93
C THR A 110 8.13 -4.00 -0.38
N HIS A 111 8.78 -4.36 -1.48
CA HIS A 111 8.06 -4.63 -2.72
C HIS A 111 7.22 -5.89 -2.54
N GLY A 112 5.95 -5.87 -2.98
CA GLY A 112 5.09 -7.04 -2.97
C GLY A 112 5.67 -8.18 -3.82
N LYS A 113 5.12 -9.38 -3.66
CA LYS A 113 5.49 -10.53 -4.47
C LYS A 113 5.01 -10.33 -5.91
N LYS A 114 5.81 -10.72 -6.88
CA LYS A 114 5.37 -10.79 -8.29
C LYS A 114 4.66 -12.13 -8.51
N MET A 115 3.50 -12.12 -9.17
CA MET A 115 2.81 -13.34 -9.60
C MET A 115 2.82 -13.40 -11.14
N PRO A 116 3.78 -14.11 -11.76
CA PRO A 116 4.03 -14.04 -13.20
C PRO A 116 2.92 -14.66 -14.09
N GLU A 117 1.89 -15.30 -13.52
CA GLU A 117 0.88 -16.07 -14.27
C GLU A 117 -0.58 -15.80 -13.86
N ALA A 118 -0.86 -14.74 -13.10
CA ALA A 118 -2.25 -14.39 -12.79
C ALA A 118 -2.97 -13.90 -14.06
N THR A 119 -4.15 -14.48 -14.35
CA THR A 119 -5.03 -13.89 -15.38
C THR A 119 -5.49 -12.49 -14.92
N PRO A 120 -5.88 -11.59 -15.84
CA PRO A 120 -6.39 -10.27 -15.48
C PRO A 120 -7.54 -10.31 -14.46
N ASP A 121 -8.47 -11.26 -14.60
CA ASP A 121 -9.55 -11.50 -13.62
C ASP A 121 -9.03 -11.92 -12.25
N HIS A 122 -8.04 -12.82 -12.22
CA HIS A 122 -7.46 -13.28 -10.97
C HIS A 122 -6.71 -12.15 -10.26
N MET A 123 -5.93 -11.36 -11.01
CA MET A 123 -5.23 -10.19 -10.48
C MET A 123 -6.20 -9.15 -9.92
N LEU A 124 -7.28 -8.85 -10.64
CA LEU A 124 -8.31 -7.92 -10.17
C LEU A 124 -8.93 -8.39 -8.84
N ASN A 125 -9.22 -9.68 -8.71
CA ASN A 125 -9.77 -10.24 -7.47
C ASN A 125 -8.75 -10.19 -6.32
N ILE A 126 -7.48 -10.52 -6.58
CA ILE A 126 -6.40 -10.41 -5.60
C ILE A 126 -6.30 -8.98 -5.05
N GLN A 127 -6.30 -7.97 -5.93
CA GLN A 127 -6.17 -6.57 -5.48
C GLN A 127 -7.42 -6.09 -4.73
N ARG A 128 -8.61 -6.59 -5.08
CA ARG A 128 -9.83 -6.32 -4.31
C ARG A 128 -9.77 -6.90 -2.90
N GLU A 129 -9.39 -8.17 -2.78
CA GLU A 129 -9.23 -8.85 -1.48
C GLU A 129 -8.15 -8.18 -0.63
N SER A 130 -7.04 -7.76 -1.25
CA SER A 130 -5.97 -7.02 -0.58
C SER A 130 -6.45 -5.67 -0.05
N LEU A 131 -7.20 -4.90 -0.84
CA LEU A 131 -7.79 -3.63 -0.43
C LEU A 131 -8.79 -3.83 0.73
N ASP A 132 -9.69 -4.79 0.60
CA ASP A 132 -10.68 -5.07 1.65
C ASP A 132 -9.99 -5.45 2.97
N SER A 133 -8.94 -6.26 2.90
CA SER A 133 -8.15 -6.67 4.06
C SER A 133 -7.51 -5.47 4.78
N ILE A 134 -6.82 -4.59 4.05
CA ILE A 134 -6.15 -3.43 4.67
C ILE A 134 -7.15 -2.41 5.24
N LEU A 135 -8.32 -2.26 4.61
CA LEU A 135 -9.40 -1.41 5.12
C LEU A 135 -9.95 -1.94 6.45
N VAL A 136 -10.15 -3.26 6.58
CA VAL A 136 -10.58 -3.89 7.84
C VAL A 136 -9.53 -3.69 8.93
N LEU A 137 -8.23 -3.86 8.62
CA LEU A 137 -7.16 -3.62 9.59
C LEU A 137 -7.14 -2.16 10.07
N LYS A 138 -7.37 -1.20 9.16
CA LYS A 138 -7.48 0.22 9.47
C LYS A 138 -8.67 0.52 10.39
N GLU A 139 -9.87 0.04 10.06
CA GLU A 139 -11.05 0.26 10.88
C GLU A 139 -10.89 -0.33 12.31
N GLU A 140 -10.25 -1.50 12.42
CA GLU A 140 -9.94 -2.10 13.71
C GLU A 140 -8.95 -1.24 14.51
N ALA A 141 -7.90 -0.72 13.87
CA ALA A 141 -6.93 0.17 14.50
C ALA A 141 -7.62 1.44 15.03
N GLU A 142 -8.46 2.07 14.21
CA GLU A 142 -9.26 3.24 14.60
C GLU A 142 -10.19 2.93 15.77
N THR A 143 -10.78 1.73 15.80
CA THR A 143 -11.66 1.31 16.89
C THR A 143 -10.91 1.09 18.20
N LEU A 144 -9.72 0.50 18.16
CA LEU A 144 -8.88 0.29 19.35
C LEU A 144 -8.31 1.60 19.94
N LEU A 145 -8.21 2.65 19.12
CA LEU A 145 -7.79 3.98 19.55
C LEU A 145 -8.91 4.83 20.15
N LYS A 146 -10.17 4.42 20.03
CA LYS A 146 -11.28 5.11 20.70
C LYS A 146 -11.12 5.00 22.23
N PRO A 147 -11.41 6.08 22.98
CA PRO A 147 -11.25 6.14 24.43
C PRO A 147 -12.23 5.23 25.18
#